data_AF-A0A6G1SE60-F1
#
_entry.id   AF-A0A6G1SE60-F1
#
_cell.length_a   1.000
_cell.length_b   1.000
_cell.length_c   1.000
_cell.angle_alpha   90.00
_cell.angle_beta   90.00
_cell.angle_gamma   90.00
#
_symmetry.space_group_name_H-M   'P 1'
#
loop_
_entity.id
_entity.type
_entity.pdbx_description
1 polymer ?
#
loop_
_entity_poly.entity_id
_entity_poly.type
_entity_poly.pdbx_seq_one_letter_code
_entity_poly.pdbx_strand_id
1 'polypeptide(L)'
;CVRATKLKRSPRDIRWTVLYRIKHKKGSHGQEQVQRKKAKKTVQVINRAVAGMTLEAILAKRNQTADFRKQQRDQAVKAAKDANKAARAAKQAASKDKKAAAPKQQAKAPKVMKTAAPRVGGKR
;
A
#
# COMPACT_ATOMS: atom_id res chain seq x y z
N CYS A 1 -62.32 1.93 14.04
CA CYS A 1 -61.59 0.69 13.67
C CYS A 1 -62.54 -0.41 13.18
N VAL A 2 -63.52 -0.84 14.00
CA VAL A 2 -64.42 -1.97 13.72
C VAL A 2 -65.12 -1.92 12.35
N ARG A 3 -65.64 -0.76 11.94
CA ARG A 3 -66.28 -0.59 10.61
C ARG A 3 -65.31 -0.87 9.44
N ALA A 4 -64.06 -0.43 9.54
CA ALA A 4 -63.07 -0.65 8.49
C ALA A 4 -62.67 -2.13 8.39
N THR A 5 -62.58 -2.82 9.55
CA THR A 5 -62.33 -4.27 9.62
C THR A 5 -63.48 -5.07 9.01
N LYS A 6 -64.73 -4.72 9.32
CA LYS A 6 -65.93 -5.35 8.72
C LYS A 6 -66.00 -5.16 7.21
N LEU A 7 -65.56 -4.00 6.71
CA LEU A 7 -65.41 -3.71 5.28
C LEU A 7 -64.14 -4.32 4.66
N LYS A 8 -63.41 -5.16 5.40
CA LYS A 8 -62.17 -5.83 4.98
C LYS A 8 -61.11 -4.87 4.43
N ARG A 9 -61.11 -3.60 4.87
CA ARG A 9 -60.12 -2.61 4.46
C ARG A 9 -58.80 -2.85 5.18
N SER A 10 -57.71 -2.93 4.43
CA SER A 10 -56.37 -3.07 4.98
C SER A 10 -55.99 -1.85 5.82
N PRO A 11 -55.60 -2.01 7.09
CA PRO A 11 -55.10 -0.91 7.90
C PRO A 11 -53.88 -0.21 7.29
N ARG A 12 -53.07 -0.90 6.47
CA ARG A 12 -51.89 -0.34 5.79
C ARG A 12 -52.22 0.70 4.73
N ASP A 13 -53.48 0.82 4.31
CA ASP A 13 -53.97 1.78 3.31
C ASP A 13 -54.80 2.91 3.94
N ILE A 14 -55.15 2.79 5.22
CA ILE A 14 -55.88 3.81 5.97
C ILE A 14 -54.89 4.80 6.57
N ARG A 15 -54.87 6.01 6.03
CA ARG A 15 -53.85 7.06 6.25
C ARG A 15 -53.55 7.43 7.71
N TRP A 16 -54.54 7.33 8.59
CA TRP A 16 -54.39 7.74 10.00
C TRP A 16 -53.90 6.61 10.91
N THR A 17 -53.83 5.37 10.43
CA THR A 17 -53.42 4.24 11.28
C THR A 17 -51.90 4.22 11.52
N VAL A 18 -51.50 3.56 12.60
CA VAL A 18 -50.09 3.35 12.94
C VAL A 18 -49.39 2.51 11.86
N LEU A 19 -50.02 1.45 11.36
CA LEU A 19 -49.47 0.60 10.30
C LEU A 19 -49.22 1.35 8.99
N TYR A 20 -50.13 2.24 8.59
CA TYR A 20 -49.91 3.11 7.44
C TYR A 20 -48.70 4.03 7.67
N ARG A 21 -48.58 4.62 8.86
CA ARG A 21 -47.47 5.51 9.23
C ARG A 21 -46.13 4.76 9.22
N ILE A 22 -46.07 3.51 9.68
CA ILE A 22 -44.88 2.63 9.59
C ILE A 22 -44.51 2.37 8.12
N LYS A 23 -45.45 1.87 7.31
CA LYS A 23 -45.23 1.54 5.88
C LYS A 23 -44.72 2.74 5.08
N HIS A 24 -45.26 3.94 5.36
CA HIS A 24 -44.93 5.17 4.64
C HIS A 24 -43.93 6.08 5.36
N LYS A 25 -43.30 5.59 6.45
CA LYS A 25 -42.27 6.31 7.22
C LYS A 25 -42.70 7.71 7.70
N LYS A 26 -43.98 7.86 8.12
CA LYS A 26 -44.56 9.14 8.55
C LYS A 26 -44.56 9.28 10.08
N GLY A 27 -44.10 10.43 10.56
CA GLY A 27 -44.10 10.76 12.00
C GLY A 27 -43.23 9.81 12.83
N SER A 28 -43.41 9.83 14.15
CA SER A 28 -42.61 9.05 15.10
C SER A 28 -42.72 7.53 14.92
N HIS A 29 -43.89 7.02 14.54
CA HIS A 29 -44.08 5.57 14.34
C HIS A 29 -43.41 5.03 13.06
N GLY A 30 -43.26 5.85 12.02
CA GLY A 30 -42.61 5.46 10.76
C GLY A 30 -41.15 5.86 10.67
N GLN A 31 -40.78 6.92 11.39
CA GLN A 31 -39.41 7.21 11.79
C GLN A 31 -39.17 6.53 13.14
N GLU A 32 -39.40 5.22 13.21
CA GLU A 32 -38.78 4.48 14.29
C GLU A 32 -37.29 4.83 14.21
N GLN A 33 -36.78 5.39 15.30
CA GLN A 33 -35.36 5.48 15.59
C GLN A 33 -34.83 4.04 15.73
N VAL A 34 -35.02 3.20 14.71
CA VAL A 34 -34.11 2.14 14.38
C VAL A 34 -32.85 2.92 14.03
N GLN A 35 -32.11 3.29 15.08
CA GLN A 35 -30.72 3.66 15.01
C GLN A 35 -30.16 2.61 14.08
N ARG A 36 -29.98 2.97 12.80
CA ARG A 36 -29.40 2.08 11.80
C ARG A 36 -28.17 1.57 12.51
N LYS A 37 -28.18 0.30 12.93
CA LYS A 37 -27.15 -0.21 13.83
C LYS A 37 -25.87 0.04 13.09
N LYS A 38 -25.13 1.10 13.49
CA LYS A 38 -23.97 1.54 12.74
C LYS A 38 -23.07 0.33 12.75
N ALA A 39 -22.72 -0.17 11.57
CA ALA A 39 -21.84 -1.32 11.46
C ALA A 39 -20.57 -0.97 12.22
N LYS A 40 -20.31 -1.67 13.33
CA LYS A 40 -19.10 -1.49 14.11
C LYS A 40 -17.96 -2.06 13.28
N LYS A 41 -17.16 -1.19 12.67
CA LYS A 41 -15.91 -1.58 11.99
C LYS A 41 -14.86 -1.82 13.06
N THR A 42 -14.72 -3.06 13.53
CA THR A 42 -13.62 -3.43 14.41
C THR A 42 -12.39 -3.73 13.55
N VAL A 43 -11.42 -2.82 13.55
CA VAL A 43 -10.08 -3.12 13.01
C VAL A 43 -9.35 -3.92 14.07
N GLN A 44 -9.20 -5.22 13.83
CA GLN A 44 -8.40 -6.08 14.70
C GLN A 44 -6.93 -5.70 14.50
N VAL A 45 -6.40 -4.83 15.36
CA VAL A 45 -4.97 -4.54 15.39
C VAL A 45 -4.26 -5.78 15.91
N ILE A 46 -3.53 -6.46 15.03
CA ILE A 46 -2.83 -7.70 15.37
C ILE A 46 -1.62 -7.37 16.25
N ASN A 47 -1.82 -7.35 17.56
CA ASN A 47 -0.76 -7.26 18.57
C ASN A 47 -0.33 -8.66 19.02
N ARG A 48 0.13 -9.48 18.08
CA ARG A 48 0.56 -10.87 18.36
C ARG A 48 2.05 -11.01 18.13
N ALA A 49 2.70 -11.85 18.93
CA ALA A 49 4.07 -12.28 18.68
C ALA A 49 4.13 -13.05 17.34
N VAL A 50 5.27 -12.96 16.66
CA VAL A 50 5.53 -13.61 15.38
C VAL A 50 6.65 -14.63 15.58
N ALA A 51 6.66 -15.73 14.81
CA ALA A 51 7.68 -16.76 14.96
C ALA A 51 9.10 -16.16 14.93
N GLY A 52 9.89 -16.42 15.97
CA GLY A 52 11.25 -15.90 16.13
C GLY A 52 11.37 -14.51 16.76
N MET A 53 10.27 -13.83 17.10
CA MET A 53 10.31 -12.55 17.84
C MET A 53 9.14 -12.41 18.84
N THR A 54 9.47 -12.03 20.07
CA THR A 54 8.46 -11.69 21.09
C THR A 54 7.74 -10.38 20.74
N LEU A 55 6.53 -10.19 21.29
CA LEU A 55 5.76 -8.95 21.12
C LEU A 55 6.54 -7.71 21.59
N GLU A 56 7.28 -7.84 22.69
CA GLU A 56 8.11 -6.77 23.25
C GLU A 56 9.23 -6.35 22.30
N ALA A 57 9.91 -7.32 21.68
CA ALA A 57 10.95 -7.03 20.70
C ALA A 57 10.39 -6.29 19.47
N ILE A 58 9.17 -6.62 19.05
CA ILE A 58 8.46 -5.91 17.95
C ILE A 58 8.15 -4.47 18.35
N LEU A 59 7.60 -4.27 19.55
CA LEU A 59 7.25 -2.93 20.05
C LEU A 59 8.50 -2.06 20.25
N ALA A 60 9.57 -2.61 20.79
CA ALA A 60 10.84 -1.91 20.99
C ALA A 60 11.41 -1.40 19.65
N LYS A 61 11.44 -2.24 18.60
CA LYS A 61 11.89 -1.83 17.27
C LYS A 61 10.94 -0.80 16.63
N ARG A 62 9.62 -0.97 16.79
CA ARG A 62 8.61 -0.06 16.22
C ARG A 62 8.67 1.33 16.85
N ASN A 63 8.88 1.39 18.16
CA ASN A 63 8.82 2.63 18.93
C ASN A 63 10.16 3.40 18.93
N GLN A 64 11.14 3.01 18.10
CA GLN A 64 12.37 3.79 17.92
C GLN A 64 12.05 5.17 17.31
N THR A 65 12.70 6.21 17.83
CA THR A 65 12.52 7.59 17.37
C THR A 65 12.94 7.75 15.91
N ALA A 66 12.39 8.76 15.24
CA ALA A 66 12.68 9.02 13.83
C ALA A 66 14.16 9.34 13.59
N ASP A 67 14.80 10.01 14.54
CA ASP A 67 16.21 10.40 14.48
C ASP A 67 17.13 9.17 14.55
N PHE A 68 16.88 8.25 15.47
CA PHE A 68 17.61 6.99 15.56
C PHE A 68 17.49 6.18 14.26
N ARG A 69 16.26 6.09 13.71
CA ARG A 69 16.02 5.44 12.42
C ARG A 69 16.74 6.12 11.27
N LYS A 70 16.86 7.45 11.29
CA LYS A 70 17.58 8.20 10.27
C LYS A 70 19.09 7.96 10.35
N GLN A 71 19.67 8.00 11.55
CA GLN A 71 21.08 7.70 11.77
C GLN A 71 21.45 6.29 11.27
N GLN A 72 20.65 5.28 11.62
CA GLN A 72 20.89 3.91 11.16
C GLN A 72 20.78 3.78 9.63
N ARG A 73 19.82 4.48 9.00
CA ARG A 73 19.72 4.55 7.54
C ARG A 73 20.93 5.21 6.91
N ASP A 74 21.37 6.36 7.43
CA ASP A 74 22.49 7.12 6.89
C ASP A 74 23.81 6.32 7.01
N GLN A 75 23.99 5.61 8.13
CA GLN A 75 25.12 4.69 8.32
C GLN A 75 25.10 3.52 7.33
N ALA A 76 23.95 2.88 7.13
CA ALA A 76 23.81 1.78 6.18
C ALA A 76 24.08 2.24 4.72
N VAL A 77 23.59 3.43 4.35
CA VAL A 77 23.85 4.04 3.05
C VAL A 77 25.34 4.33 2.86
N LYS A 78 26.02 4.85 3.90
CA LYS A 78 27.46 5.08 3.85
C LYS A 78 28.23 3.78 3.65
N ALA A 79 27.96 2.76 4.47
CA ALA A 79 28.58 1.45 4.35
C ALA A 79 28.36 0.82 2.96
N ALA A 80 27.15 0.94 2.40
CA ALA A 80 26.85 0.45 1.05
C ALA A 80 27.61 1.22 -0.05
N LYS A 81 27.77 2.55 0.09
CA LYS A 81 28.57 3.35 -0.84
C LYS A 81 30.05 2.97 -0.78
N ASP A 82 30.59 2.78 0.42
CA ASP A 82 31.99 2.41 0.63
C ASP A 82 32.26 1.00 0.07
N ALA A 83 31.38 0.03 0.34
CA ALA A 83 31.45 -1.31 -0.23
C ALA A 83 31.39 -1.29 -1.78
N ASN A 84 30.51 -0.47 -2.36
CA ASN A 84 30.43 -0.32 -3.82
C ASN A 84 31.68 0.34 -4.41
N LYS A 85 32.28 1.33 -3.73
CA LYS A 85 33.53 1.96 -4.17
C LYS A 85 34.68 0.97 -4.13
N ALA A 86 34.80 0.18 -3.06
CA ALA A 86 35.79 -0.89 -2.94
C ALA A 86 35.61 -1.95 -4.04
N ALA A 87 34.37 -2.40 -4.28
CA ALA A 87 34.07 -3.36 -5.34
C ALA A 87 34.40 -2.81 -6.75
N ARG A 88 34.14 -1.53 -7.00
CA ARG A 88 34.53 -0.87 -8.26
C ARG A 88 36.05 -0.75 -8.40
N ALA A 89 36.76 -0.38 -7.33
CA ALA A 89 38.22 -0.31 -7.33
C ALA A 89 38.85 -1.68 -7.58
N ALA A 90 38.34 -2.73 -6.94
CA ALA A 90 38.77 -4.11 -7.17
C ALA A 90 38.53 -4.57 -8.63
N LYS A 91 37.36 -4.24 -9.21
CA LYS A 91 37.08 -4.51 -10.63
C LYS A 91 38.01 -3.75 -11.57
N GLN A 92 38.34 -2.49 -11.26
CA GLN A 92 39.27 -1.69 -12.06
C GLN A 92 40.70 -2.22 -11.97
N ALA A 93 41.17 -2.61 -10.78
CA ALA A 93 42.48 -3.25 -10.59
C ALA A 93 42.58 -4.54 -11.40
N ALA A 94 41.59 -5.43 -11.28
CA ALA A 94 41.53 -6.68 -12.05
C ALA A 94 41.46 -6.47 -13.58
N SER A 95 40.94 -5.33 -14.05
CA SER A 95 40.93 -4.98 -15.48
C SER A 95 42.26 -4.40 -15.99
N LYS A 96 43.05 -3.76 -15.11
CA LYS A 96 44.39 -3.24 -15.45
C LYS A 96 45.41 -4.37 -15.56
N ASP A 97 45.33 -5.37 -14.69
CA ASP A 97 46.20 -6.56 -14.75
C ASP A 97 45.96 -7.38 -16.03
N LYS A 98 44.72 -7.42 -16.53
CA LYS A 98 44.41 -8.04 -17.84
C LYS A 98 44.91 -7.24 -19.05
N LYS A 99 45.23 -5.96 -18.91
CA LYS A 99 45.73 -5.11 -20.00
C LYS A 99 47.26 -5.09 -20.09
N ALA A 100 47.96 -5.52 -19.03
CA ALA A 100 49.41 -5.69 -19.03
C ALA A 100 49.88 -7.01 -19.70
N ALA A 101 48.97 -7.94 -19.99
CA ALA A 101 49.28 -9.24 -20.58
C ALA A 101 48.91 -9.39 -22.08
N ALA A 102 48.50 -8.32 -22.77
CA ALA A 102 48.14 -8.38 -24.18
C ALA A 102 49.25 -7.81 -25.07
N PRO A 103 49.99 -8.64 -25.85
CA PRO A 103 50.93 -8.12 -26.84
C PRO A 103 50.17 -7.34 -27.93
N LYS A 104 50.73 -6.19 -28.31
CA LYS A 104 50.26 -5.34 -29.39
C LYS A 104 50.20 -6.15 -30.69
N GLN A 105 48.99 -6.48 -31.16
CA GLN A 105 48.78 -6.83 -32.56
C GLN A 105 47.89 -5.80 -33.21
N GLN A 106 48.53 -5.06 -34.12
CA GLN A 106 47.92 -4.20 -35.11
C GLN A 106 47.05 -5.05 -36.03
N ALA A 107 45.76 -4.73 -36.12
CA ALA A 107 44.97 -5.03 -37.31
C ALA A 107 43.93 -3.92 -37.47
N LYS A 108 44.21 -3.04 -38.43
CA LYS A 108 43.26 -2.05 -38.93
C LYS A 108 42.16 -2.81 -39.70
N ALA A 109 40.91 -2.66 -39.28
CA ALA A 109 39.75 -2.97 -40.11
C ALA A 109 38.74 -1.80 -39.96
N PRO A 110 38.21 -1.26 -41.07
CA PRO A 110 37.47 0.00 -41.06
C PRO A 110 36.09 -0.12 -40.41
N LYS A 111 35.69 0.98 -39.77
CA LYS A 111 34.40 1.24 -39.13
C LYS A 111 33.22 0.91 -40.05
N VAL A 112 32.39 -0.05 -39.64
CA VAL A 112 31.01 -0.13 -40.11
C VAL A 112 30.16 0.74 -39.18
N MET A 113 29.82 1.93 -39.68
CA MET A 113 28.86 2.83 -39.05
C MET A 113 27.49 2.15 -39.02
N LYS A 114 27.05 1.71 -37.83
CA LYS A 114 25.63 1.40 -37.62
C LYS A 114 24.93 2.71 -37.31
N THR A 115 24.09 3.12 -38.25
CA THR A 115 23.20 4.27 -38.16
C THR A 115 22.37 4.20 -36.88
N ALA A 116 22.33 5.32 -36.16
CA ALA A 116 21.51 5.48 -34.97
C ALA A 116 20.03 5.52 -35.38
N ALA A 117 19.23 4.62 -34.83
CA ALA A 117 17.77 4.74 -34.87
C ALA A 117 17.35 5.95 -34.00
N PRO A 118 16.44 6.82 -34.47
CA PRO A 118 15.97 7.96 -33.69
C PRO A 118 15.17 7.48 -32.47
N ARG A 119 15.62 7.88 -31.27
CA ARG A 119 14.89 7.67 -30.02
C ARG A 119 13.68 8.61 -30.02
N VAL A 120 12.49 8.05 -30.23
CA VAL A 120 11.23 8.76 -30.02
C VAL A 120 11.05 8.95 -28.52
N GLY A 121 11.21 10.19 -28.08
CA GLY A 121 10.77 10.64 -26.76
C GLY A 121 9.24 10.64 -26.71
N GLY A 122 8.68 9.81 -25.85
CA GLY A 122 7.26 9.80 -25.54
C GLY A 122 7.08 9.86 -24.02
N LYS A 123 6.90 11.08 -23.49
CA LYS A 123 6.24 11.27 -22.20
C LYS A 123 4.82 10.74 -22.30
N ARG A 124 4.48 9.73 -21.51
CA ARG A 124 3.18 9.59 -20.84
C ARG A 124 3.43 8.95 -19.49
#